data_AF-A0A183CQE4-F1
#
_entry.id   AF-A0A183CQE4-F1
#
_cell.length_a   1.000
_cell.length_b   1.000
_cell.length_c   1.000
_cell.angle_alpha   90.00
_cell.angle_beta   90.00
_cell.angle_gamma   90.00
#
_symmetry.space_group_name_H-M   'P 1'
#
loop_
_entity.id
_entity.type
_entity.pdbx_description
1 polymer ?
#
loop_
_entity_poly.entity_id
_entity_poly.type
_entity_poly.pdbx_seq_one_letter_code
_entity_poly.pdbx_strand_id
1 'polypeptide(L)'
;MPTLPNDPNPVPRMVDERLSALGNVIACNDHVAVVHADISKETESALVEVLKVEVFRLSLGENALVGSYAAMTSNGALVAAKTPPEVQREFASLTQVPVVAGTVNRGSELIGAGCCVNDWIAFTGLDTTSAELSVLESIFKLGDAAPSAISTNLRDTLIESML
;
A
#
# COMPACT_ATOMS: atom_id res chain seq x y z
N MET A 1 2.46 27.10 -10.55
CA MET A 1 1.14 27.55 -11.06
C MET A 1 0.19 27.63 -9.88
N PRO A 2 -0.60 28.70 -9.72
CA PRO A 2 -1.62 28.78 -8.67
C PRO A 2 -2.89 28.03 -9.15
N THR A 3 -3.34 27.04 -8.39
CA THR A 3 -4.56 26.25 -8.68
C THR A 3 -5.81 27.03 -8.26
N LEU A 4 -6.84 26.99 -9.10
CA LEU A 4 -8.12 27.67 -8.92
C LEU A 4 -8.93 27.07 -7.76
N PRO A 5 -9.81 27.85 -7.11
CA PRO A 5 -10.53 27.47 -5.87
C PRO A 5 -11.55 26.32 -6.00
N ASN A 6 -11.68 25.67 -7.17
CA ASN A 6 -12.63 24.58 -7.44
C ASN A 6 -12.04 23.44 -8.28
N ASP A 7 -10.72 23.23 -8.23
CA ASP A 7 -10.11 22.02 -8.80
C ASP A 7 -10.44 20.80 -7.89
N PRO A 8 -11.03 19.70 -8.41
CA PRO A 8 -11.25 18.48 -7.62
C PRO A 8 -9.95 17.81 -7.16
N ASN A 9 -8.80 18.23 -7.68
CA ASN A 9 -7.49 17.72 -7.30
C ASN A 9 -7.00 18.33 -5.96
N PRO A 10 -6.35 17.54 -5.09
CA PRO A 10 -5.80 18.04 -3.84
C PRO A 10 -4.82 19.20 -4.11
N VAL A 11 -5.07 20.33 -3.47
CA VAL A 11 -4.21 21.52 -3.59
C VAL A 11 -2.87 21.21 -2.92
N PRO A 12 -1.72 21.40 -3.60
CA PRO A 12 -0.43 21.12 -3.00
C PRO A 12 -0.21 22.02 -1.80
N ARG A 13 0.08 21.41 -0.64
CA ARG A 13 0.35 22.11 0.62
C ARG A 13 1.78 21.86 1.05
N MET A 14 2.49 22.95 1.36
CA MET A 14 3.78 22.86 2.01
C MET A 14 3.58 22.55 3.49
N VAL A 15 4.25 21.50 3.95
CA VAL A 15 4.25 21.08 5.35
C VAL A 15 5.68 21.18 5.88
N ASP A 16 5.87 21.87 7.00
CA ASP A 16 7.16 21.94 7.69
C ASP A 16 7.25 20.77 8.69
N GLU A 17 7.85 19.68 8.24
CA GLU A 17 8.07 18.48 9.06
C GLU A 17 9.58 18.28 9.27
N ARG A 18 9.99 18.06 10.52
CA ARG A 18 11.41 18.01 10.92
C ARG A 18 11.89 16.61 11.28
N LEU A 19 10.97 15.63 11.31
CA LEU A 19 11.27 14.27 11.74
C LEU A 19 11.97 13.44 10.64
N SER A 20 11.45 13.47 9.42
CA SER A 20 12.06 12.85 8.23
C SER A 20 11.42 13.40 6.95
N ALA A 21 11.82 12.87 5.79
CA ALA A 21 11.10 13.14 4.54
C ALA A 21 9.67 12.58 4.62
N LEU A 22 8.69 13.33 4.11
CA LEU A 22 7.26 12.98 4.17
C LEU A 22 6.98 11.56 3.63
N GLY A 23 7.62 11.16 2.53
CA GLY A 23 7.46 9.83 1.94
C GLY A 23 8.00 8.67 2.80
N ASN A 24 8.86 8.93 3.79
CA ASN A 24 9.34 7.90 4.71
C ASN A 24 8.39 7.69 5.89
N VAL A 25 7.67 8.75 6.28
CA VAL A 25 6.84 8.76 7.50
C VAL A 25 5.35 8.63 7.20
N ILE A 26 4.93 8.68 5.94
CA ILE A 26 3.54 8.58 5.51
C ILE A 26 3.42 7.45 4.49
N ALA A 27 2.51 6.52 4.75
CA ALA A 27 1.99 5.59 3.77
C ALA A 27 0.48 5.83 3.67
N CYS A 28 -0.05 6.05 2.47
CA CYS A 28 -1.47 6.39 2.30
C CYS A 28 -2.10 5.71 1.09
N ASN A 29 -3.40 5.46 1.19
CA ASN A 29 -4.29 5.14 0.08
C ASN A 29 -5.41 6.18 -0.01
N ASP A 30 -6.46 5.92 -0.80
CA ASP A 30 -7.56 6.87 -1.03
C ASP A 30 -8.50 7.07 0.17
N HIS A 31 -8.34 6.28 1.24
CA HIS A 31 -9.26 6.27 2.38
C HIS A 31 -8.54 6.50 3.72
N VAL A 32 -7.32 6.00 3.84
CA VAL A 32 -6.56 5.89 5.08
C VAL A 32 -5.10 6.28 4.83
N ALA A 33 -4.52 7.01 5.77
CA ALA A 33 -3.09 7.27 5.86
C ALA A 33 -2.54 6.71 7.18
N VAL A 34 -1.52 5.87 7.08
CA VAL A 34 -0.74 5.42 8.23
C VAL A 34 0.51 6.29 8.32
N VAL A 35 0.76 6.84 9.51
CA VAL A 35 1.84 7.78 9.76
C VAL A 35 2.70 7.36 10.96
N HIS A 36 3.92 7.88 11.00
CA HIS A 36 4.82 7.74 12.13
C HIS A 36 4.15 8.20 13.45
N ALA A 37 4.37 7.47 14.55
CA ALA A 37 3.72 7.71 15.85
C ALA A 37 3.94 9.15 16.39
N ASP A 38 5.17 9.65 16.24
CA ASP A 38 5.59 10.98 16.71
C ASP A 38 5.36 12.13 15.72
N ILE A 39 4.52 11.94 14.68
CA ILE A 39 4.26 13.01 13.71
C ILE A 39 3.58 14.22 14.38
N SER A 40 3.96 15.42 13.93
CA SER A 40 3.39 16.67 14.44
C SER A 40 1.88 16.75 14.16
N LYS A 41 1.13 17.37 15.07
CA LYS A 41 -0.34 17.51 14.92
C LYS A 41 -0.68 18.40 13.74
N GLU A 42 0.19 19.35 13.43
CA GLU A 42 0.10 20.24 12.29
C GLU A 42 0.18 19.45 10.99
N THR A 43 1.15 18.53 10.85
CA THR A 43 1.27 17.63 9.68
C THR A 43 0.07 16.69 9.58
N GLU A 44 -0.38 16.10 10.69
CA GLU A 44 -1.57 15.24 10.70
C GLU A 44 -2.82 15.99 10.23
N SER A 45 -3.05 17.20 10.76
CA SER A 45 -4.20 18.03 10.36
C SER A 45 -4.11 18.40 8.87
N ALA A 46 -2.90 18.66 8.35
CA ALA A 46 -2.69 18.93 6.94
C ALA A 46 -3.04 17.71 6.05
N LEU A 47 -2.74 16.49 6.49
CA LEU A 47 -3.09 15.27 5.75
C LEU A 47 -4.61 15.09 5.68
N VAL A 48 -5.32 15.27 6.80
CA VAL A 48 -6.79 15.17 6.84
C VAL A 48 -7.43 16.23 5.94
N GLU A 49 -6.97 17.48 5.99
CA GLU A 49 -7.56 18.58 5.21
C GLU A 49 -7.29 18.46 3.70
N VAL A 50 -6.08 18.02 3.30
CA VAL A 50 -5.66 17.98 1.89
C VAL A 50 -6.05 16.67 1.22
N LEU A 51 -5.73 15.53 1.86
CA LEU A 51 -5.97 14.20 1.29
C LEU A 51 -7.37 13.67 1.60
N LYS A 52 -8.06 14.22 2.61
CA LYS A 52 -9.41 13.79 3.05
C LYS A 52 -9.47 12.31 3.45
N VAL A 53 -8.39 11.83 4.05
CA VAL A 53 -8.23 10.45 4.54
C VAL A 53 -8.19 10.41 6.06
N GLU A 54 -8.54 9.27 6.64
CA GLU A 54 -8.37 9.02 8.07
C GLU A 54 -6.90 8.77 8.38
N VAL A 55 -6.35 9.45 9.38
CA VAL A 55 -4.93 9.31 9.74
C VAL A 55 -4.78 8.44 10.99
N PHE A 56 -3.97 7.38 10.89
CA PHE A 56 -3.63 6.51 12.01
C PHE A 56 -2.13 6.51 12.29
N ARG A 57 -1.79 6.66 13.56
CA ARG A 57 -0.41 6.62 14.05
C ARG A 57 -0.04 5.17 14.39
N LEU A 58 0.92 4.58 13.68
CA LEU A 58 1.34 3.19 13.89
C LEU A 58 2.85 3.02 13.65
N SER A 59 3.45 2.02 14.28
CA SER A 59 4.83 1.56 14.02
C SER A 59 4.82 0.14 13.48
N LEU A 60 5.64 -0.16 12.47
CA LEU A 60 5.74 -1.49 11.86
C LEU A 60 6.75 -2.37 12.64
N GLY A 61 6.45 -2.62 13.92
CA GLY A 61 7.37 -3.26 14.85
C GLY A 61 8.46 -2.27 15.31
N GLU A 62 9.73 -2.63 15.14
CA GLU A 62 10.88 -1.78 15.48
C GLU A 62 11.07 -0.58 14.52
N ASN A 63 10.40 -0.60 13.36
CA ASN A 63 10.52 0.43 12.34
C ASN A 63 9.36 1.41 12.41
N ALA A 64 9.66 2.65 12.82
CA ALA A 64 8.66 3.72 12.87
C ALA A 64 8.43 4.43 11.51
N LEU A 65 9.33 4.22 10.53
CA LEU A 65 9.25 4.82 9.19
C LEU A 65 8.28 4.04 8.27
N VAL A 66 6.98 4.17 8.53
CA VAL A 66 5.95 3.40 7.83
C VAL A 66 6.01 3.50 6.30
N GLY A 67 6.31 4.68 5.74
CA GLY A 67 6.40 4.88 4.29
C GLY A 67 7.62 4.25 3.64
N SER A 68 8.70 4.00 4.38
CA SER A 68 9.88 3.30 3.85
C SER A 68 9.69 1.78 3.84
N TYR A 69 8.96 1.24 4.82
CA TYR A 69 8.82 -0.20 5.07
C TYR A 69 7.49 -0.80 4.63
N ALA A 70 6.57 0.02 4.13
CA ALA A 70 5.30 -0.45 3.57
C ALA A 70 4.95 0.27 2.27
N ALA A 71 4.22 -0.45 1.42
CA ALA A 71 3.51 0.11 0.28
C ALA A 71 2.05 -0.33 0.38
N MET A 72 1.11 0.58 0.13
CA MET A 72 -0.32 0.31 0.24
C MET A 72 -1.08 0.85 -0.96
N THR A 73 -2.19 0.19 -1.28
CA THR A 73 -3.21 0.67 -2.21
C THR A 73 -4.60 0.45 -1.62
N SER A 74 -5.64 0.73 -2.41
CA SER A 74 -7.03 0.47 -2.02
C SER A 74 -7.38 -1.04 -2.05
N ASN A 75 -6.53 -1.86 -2.68
CA ASN A 75 -6.73 -3.31 -2.82
C ASN A 75 -5.98 -4.16 -1.79
N GLY A 76 -4.84 -3.68 -1.30
CA GLY A 76 -3.93 -4.45 -0.44
C GLY A 76 -2.75 -3.62 0.03
N ALA A 77 -1.95 -4.18 0.95
CA ALA A 77 -0.71 -3.59 1.40
C ALA A 77 0.38 -4.64 1.59
N LEU A 78 1.61 -4.26 1.24
CA LEU A 78 2.82 -5.04 1.46
C LEU A 78 3.65 -4.35 2.55
N VAL A 79 4.02 -5.09 3.59
CA VAL A 79 4.90 -4.62 4.66
C VAL A 79 6.21 -5.41 4.69
N ALA A 80 7.22 -4.89 5.37
CA ALA A 80 8.50 -5.56 5.52
C ALA A 80 8.36 -6.96 6.13
N ALA A 81 9.16 -7.92 5.64
CA ALA A 81 9.13 -9.32 6.06
C ALA A 81 9.30 -9.54 7.58
N LYS A 82 10.01 -8.65 8.27
CA LYS A 82 10.24 -8.72 9.72
C LYS A 82 9.07 -8.19 10.57
N THR A 83 8.04 -7.61 9.96
CA THR A 83 6.92 -7.06 10.72
C THR A 83 6.18 -8.18 11.47
N PRO A 84 6.00 -8.06 12.80
CA PRO A 84 5.31 -9.08 13.58
C PRO A 84 3.89 -9.36 13.09
N PRO A 85 3.39 -10.62 13.11
CA PRO A 85 2.03 -10.95 12.65
C PRO A 85 0.91 -10.22 13.41
N GLU A 86 1.16 -9.81 14.65
CA GLU A 86 0.23 -8.99 15.44
C GLU A 86 0.08 -7.58 14.86
N VAL A 87 1.20 -6.94 14.51
CA VAL A 87 1.24 -5.62 13.89
C VAL A 87 0.63 -5.66 12.48
N GLN A 88 0.86 -6.75 11.72
CA GLN A 88 0.20 -6.95 10.42
C GLN A 88 -1.33 -6.99 10.56
N ARG A 89 -1.85 -7.68 11.59
CA ARG A 89 -3.29 -7.75 11.86
C ARG A 89 -3.84 -6.40 12.29
N GLU A 90 -3.12 -5.66 13.12
CA GLU A 90 -3.49 -4.29 13.50
C GLU A 90 -3.54 -3.36 12.28
N PHE A 91 -2.48 -3.36 11.45
CA PHE A 91 -2.43 -2.59 10.21
C PHE A 91 -3.59 -2.93 9.28
N ALA A 92 -3.89 -4.22 9.09
CA ALA A 92 -5.02 -4.67 8.26
C ALA A 92 -6.37 -4.21 8.84
N SER A 93 -6.50 -4.21 10.16
CA SER A 93 -7.72 -3.77 10.85
C SER A 93 -7.91 -2.26 10.75
N LEU A 94 -6.85 -1.47 10.71
CA LEU A 94 -6.93 -0.02 10.54
C LEU A 94 -7.18 0.37 9.07
N THR A 95 -6.45 -0.26 8.15
CA THR A 95 -6.50 0.09 6.72
C THR A 95 -7.64 -0.59 5.96
N GLN A 96 -8.30 -1.58 6.55
CA GLN A 96 -9.40 -2.37 5.95
C GLN A 96 -9.01 -3.08 4.64
N VAL A 97 -7.70 -3.27 4.39
CA VAL A 97 -7.17 -3.99 3.23
C VAL A 97 -6.34 -5.21 3.68
N PRO A 98 -6.24 -6.26 2.86
CA PRO A 98 -5.35 -7.38 3.16
C PRO A 98 -3.90 -6.91 3.23
N VAL A 99 -3.17 -7.40 4.24
CA VAL A 99 -1.76 -7.08 4.47
C VAL A 99 -0.95 -8.36 4.38
N VAL A 100 0.17 -8.32 3.65
CA VAL A 100 1.14 -9.41 3.57
C VAL A 100 2.53 -8.87 3.90
N ALA A 101 3.32 -9.68 4.60
CA ALA A 101 4.74 -9.42 4.81
C ALA A 101 5.57 -10.02 3.66
N GLY A 102 6.50 -9.24 3.12
CA GLY A 102 7.37 -9.68 2.03
C GLY A 102 8.61 -8.82 1.85
N THR A 103 9.28 -9.04 0.73
CA THR A 103 10.50 -8.31 0.33
C THR A 103 10.42 -7.89 -1.13
N VAL A 104 11.29 -6.97 -1.51
CA VAL A 104 11.50 -6.52 -2.90
C VAL A 104 12.99 -6.51 -3.20
N ASN A 105 13.41 -6.42 -4.47
CA ASN A 105 14.83 -6.32 -4.84
C ASN A 105 15.72 -7.40 -4.21
N ARG A 106 15.30 -8.68 -4.29
CA ARG A 106 16.10 -9.84 -3.83
C ARG A 106 16.32 -9.84 -2.30
N GLY A 107 15.25 -9.62 -1.55
CA GLY A 107 15.27 -9.69 -0.09
C GLY A 107 15.42 -8.36 0.65
N SER A 108 15.26 -7.22 -0.03
CA SER A 108 15.21 -5.90 0.62
C SER A 108 13.93 -5.73 1.42
N GLU A 109 14.07 -5.18 2.63
CA GLU A 109 12.96 -4.84 3.52
C GLU A 109 12.40 -3.43 3.27
N LEU A 110 13.08 -2.63 2.44
CA LEU A 110 12.68 -1.27 2.09
C LEU A 110 11.64 -1.30 0.97
N ILE A 111 10.41 -1.69 1.30
CA ILE A 111 9.31 -1.85 0.36
C ILE A 111 9.00 -0.54 -0.37
N GLY A 112 8.83 0.57 0.37
CA GLY A 112 8.47 1.87 -0.23
C GLY A 112 9.57 2.49 -1.08
N ALA A 113 10.83 2.09 -0.88
CA ALA A 113 11.94 2.52 -1.75
C ALA A 113 12.11 1.59 -2.96
N GLY A 114 11.73 0.32 -2.83
CA GLY A 114 11.94 -0.70 -3.85
C GLY A 114 10.76 -0.89 -4.81
N CYS A 115 9.58 -0.40 -4.47
CA CYS A 115 8.42 -0.43 -5.35
C CYS A 115 7.48 0.77 -5.16
N CYS A 116 6.80 1.16 -6.23
CA CYS A 116 5.68 2.08 -6.21
C CYS A 116 4.51 1.41 -6.92
N VAL A 117 3.33 1.45 -6.33
CA VAL A 117 2.17 0.69 -6.80
C VAL A 117 0.91 1.53 -6.69
N ASN A 118 0.01 1.34 -7.64
CA ASN A 118 -1.36 1.81 -7.58
C ASN A 118 -2.30 0.62 -7.86
N ASP A 119 -3.60 0.89 -8.02
CA ASP A 119 -4.60 -0.18 -8.16
C ASP A 119 -4.50 -1.01 -9.45
N TRP A 120 -3.68 -0.61 -10.43
CA TRP A 120 -3.64 -1.21 -11.77
C TRP A 120 -2.23 -1.48 -12.31
N ILE A 121 -1.19 -0.90 -11.72
CA ILE A 121 0.21 -1.11 -12.09
C ILE A 121 1.14 -1.03 -10.87
N ALA A 122 2.17 -1.87 -10.87
CA ALA A 122 3.29 -1.78 -9.94
C ALA A 122 4.60 -1.59 -10.72
N PHE A 123 5.43 -0.68 -10.22
CA PHE A 123 6.82 -0.51 -10.63
C PHE A 123 7.71 -1.02 -9.51
N THR A 124 8.66 -1.89 -9.84
CA THR A 124 9.59 -2.49 -8.90
C THR A 124 11.02 -2.34 -9.42
N GLY A 125 12.01 -2.46 -8.54
CA GLY A 125 13.40 -2.47 -8.98
C GLY A 125 13.76 -3.75 -9.76
N LEU A 126 14.76 -3.64 -10.64
CA LEU A 126 15.16 -4.68 -11.60
C LEU A 126 15.55 -6.01 -10.94
N ASP A 127 16.08 -5.96 -9.72
CA ASP A 127 16.53 -7.14 -8.98
C ASP A 127 15.38 -7.89 -8.29
N THR A 128 14.14 -7.42 -8.41
CA THR A 128 12.98 -8.09 -7.83
C THR A 128 12.75 -9.44 -8.50
N THR A 129 12.71 -10.49 -7.69
CA THR A 129 12.62 -11.88 -8.15
C THR A 129 11.20 -12.25 -8.59
N SER A 130 11.05 -13.31 -9.40
CA SER A 130 9.73 -13.78 -9.82
C SER A 130 8.82 -14.16 -8.66
N ALA A 131 9.38 -14.72 -7.58
CA ALA A 131 8.62 -15.04 -6.37
C ALA A 131 8.09 -13.78 -5.67
N GLU A 132 8.91 -12.72 -5.57
CA GLU A 132 8.48 -11.43 -5.00
C GLU A 132 7.42 -10.76 -5.89
N LEU A 133 7.58 -10.83 -7.21
CA LEU A 133 6.58 -10.33 -8.17
C LEU A 133 5.24 -11.06 -8.04
N SER A 134 5.23 -12.40 -7.91
CA SER A 134 3.99 -13.15 -7.72
C SER A 134 3.25 -12.77 -6.43
N VAL A 135 3.99 -12.44 -5.37
CA VAL A 135 3.37 -11.93 -4.12
C VAL A 135 2.77 -10.54 -4.34
N LEU A 136 3.49 -9.64 -5.01
CA LEU A 136 3.03 -8.30 -5.35
C LEU A 136 1.77 -8.31 -6.22
N GLU A 137 1.75 -9.13 -7.27
CA GLU A 137 0.61 -9.28 -8.17
C GLU A 137 -0.62 -9.80 -7.42
N SER A 138 -0.43 -10.78 -6.53
CA SER A 138 -1.51 -11.36 -5.73
C SER A 138 -2.10 -10.37 -4.72
N ILE A 139 -1.25 -9.68 -3.95
CA ILE A 139 -1.71 -8.78 -2.87
C ILE A 139 -2.38 -7.52 -3.41
N PHE A 140 -1.82 -6.93 -4.47
CA PHE A 140 -2.34 -5.72 -5.09
C PHE A 140 -3.40 -5.99 -6.15
N LYS A 141 -3.71 -7.28 -6.41
CA LYS A 141 -4.67 -7.75 -7.42
C LYS A 141 -4.35 -7.21 -8.81
N LEU A 142 -3.07 -7.21 -9.17
CA LEU A 142 -2.58 -6.71 -10.45
C LEU A 142 -2.65 -7.81 -11.50
N GLY A 143 -3.17 -7.46 -12.68
CA GLY A 143 -3.35 -8.36 -13.81
C GLY A 143 -4.82 -8.68 -14.09
N ASP A 144 -5.08 -9.18 -15.31
CA ASP A 144 -6.40 -9.68 -15.74
C ASP A 144 -6.70 -11.01 -15.05
N ALA A 145 -6.93 -10.99 -13.75
CA ALA A 145 -7.72 -12.02 -13.11
C ALA A 145 -9.18 -11.75 -13.47
N ALA A 146 -9.56 -11.99 -14.73
CA ALA A 146 -10.94 -12.30 -15.04
C ALA A 146 -11.31 -13.58 -14.27
N PRO A 147 -12.06 -13.52 -13.16
CA PRO A 147 -12.44 -14.72 -12.42
C PRO A 147 -13.41 -15.58 -13.25
N SER A 148 -13.93 -15.02 -14.34
CA SER A 148 -14.90 -15.59 -15.26
C SER A 148 -14.32 -16.55 -16.30
N ALA A 149 -13.03 -16.47 -16.65
CA ALA A 149 -12.48 -17.37 -17.67
C ALA A 149 -12.19 -18.76 -17.11
N ILE A 150 -11.64 -18.86 -15.90
CA ILE A 150 -11.26 -20.14 -15.29
C ILE A 150 -12.49 -20.85 -14.70
N SER A 151 -13.42 -20.12 -14.07
CA SER A 151 -14.62 -20.73 -13.48
C SER A 151 -15.64 -21.20 -14.52
N THR A 152 -15.73 -20.53 -15.67
CA THR A 152 -16.57 -20.99 -16.80
C THR A 152 -15.96 -22.24 -17.45
N ASN A 153 -14.67 -22.23 -17.75
CA ASN A 153 -14.00 -23.41 -18.34
C ASN A 153 -14.05 -24.66 -17.45
N LEU A 154 -13.92 -24.50 -16.12
CA LEU A 154 -14.03 -25.61 -15.17
C LEU A 154 -15.47 -26.12 -15.01
N ARG A 155 -16.48 -25.25 -15.12
CA ARG A 155 -17.89 -25.67 -15.12
C ARG A 155 -18.25 -26.41 -16.40
N ASP A 156 -17.79 -25.92 -17.55
CA ASP A 156 -18.08 -26.54 -18.84
C ASP A 156 -17.46 -27.94 -18.96
N THR A 157 -16.21 -28.12 -18.49
CA THR A 157 -15.58 -29.45 -18.44
C THR A 157 -16.25 -30.42 -17.46
N LEU A 158 -16.78 -29.94 -16.33
CA LEU A 158 -17.55 -30.77 -15.40
C LEU A 158 -18.88 -31.21 -16.01
N ILE A 159 -19.59 -30.32 -16.71
CA ILE A 159 -20.87 -30.61 -17.35
C ILE A 159 -20.69 -31.61 -18.50
N GLU A 160 -19.63 -31.50 -19.29
CA GLU A 160 -19.31 -32.42 -20.39
C GLU A 160 -18.93 -33.83 -19.89
N SER A 161 -18.41 -33.95 -18.66
CA SER A 161 -18.12 -35.27 -18.05
C SER A 161 -19.36 -35.98 -17.47
N MET A 162 -20.49 -35.26 -17.34
CA MET A 162 -21.75 -35.76 -16.79
C MET A 162 -22.83 -36.00 -17.85
N LEU A 163 -22.53 -35.74 -19.12
CA LEU A 163 -23.35 -36.09 -20.30
C LEU A 163 -22.77 -37.31 -21.01
#